data_AF-A0A3B3VND7-F1
#
_entry.id   AF-A0A3B3VND7-F1
#
_cell.length_a   1.000
_cell.length_b   1.000
_cell.length_c   1.000
_cell.angle_alpha   90.00
_cell.angle_beta   90.00
_cell.angle_gamma   90.00
#
_symmetry.space_group_name_H-M   'P 1'
#
loop_
_entity.id
_entity.type
_entity.pdbx_description
1 polymer ?
#
loop_
_entity_poly.entity_id
_entity_poly.type
_entity_poly.pdbx_seq_one_letter_code
_entity_poly.pdbx_strand_id
1 'polypeptide(L)'
;AVILPLALMKQLGYLGYTSGFSLSCMVFFLVSVIYKKFNLPCPFVDFAHNSTVSVLNVTVNDPGGEDNPACIPKMANLNTQTAYTIPILAFAFVCHPEVLPIYTELRKYMQHVSNISIAVMYVMYFLAALFGYLTFYNEVEAELLHTYSRIDPYDTLILCVRVAVLTAVTLTVPIVLFPVRRAIQQMIFPNKTFYWPRHIAIAITLLTFINLLVIFAPNILGIFGVIGATSAPCLIFIFPAVFYIRIVPKEEEPLRSVPKILAACFAGIGFLFMIMSLSFIIIDWTSGSSKASSGH
;
A
#
# COMPACT_ATOMS: atom_id res chain seq x y z
N ALA A 1 -14.00 -9.68 -14.89
CA ALA A 1 -15.05 -10.68 -14.65
C ALA A 1 -14.88 -11.50 -13.35
N VAL A 2 -13.66 -11.67 -12.82
CA VAL A 2 -13.39 -12.51 -11.63
C VAL A 2 -13.80 -11.85 -10.30
N ILE A 3 -13.79 -10.52 -10.21
CA ILE A 3 -13.98 -9.78 -8.93
C ILE A 3 -15.43 -9.81 -8.43
N LEU A 4 -16.41 -9.82 -9.34
CA LEU A 4 -17.85 -9.77 -9.02
C LEU A 4 -18.34 -10.98 -8.20
N PRO A 5 -18.04 -12.25 -8.56
CA PRO A 5 -18.45 -13.40 -7.74
C PRO A 5 -17.75 -13.41 -6.37
N LEU A 6 -16.50 -12.95 -6.26
CA LEU A 6 -15.80 -12.86 -4.97
C LEU A 6 -16.41 -11.81 -4.04
N ALA A 7 -16.84 -10.65 -4.58
CA ALA A 7 -17.48 -9.60 -3.80
C ALA A 7 -18.89 -9.98 -3.27
N LEU A 8 -19.51 -11.02 -3.83
CA LEU A 8 -20.85 -11.50 -3.47
C LEU A 8 -20.86 -12.58 -2.37
N MET A 9 -19.70 -13.07 -1.93
CA MET A 9 -19.65 -14.13 -0.92
C MET A 9 -20.13 -13.66 0.46
N LYS A 10 -20.96 -14.49 1.10
CA LYS A 10 -21.71 -14.20 2.34
C LYS A 10 -21.06 -14.78 3.60
N GLN A 11 -20.14 -15.74 3.48
CA GLN A 11 -19.61 -16.52 4.61
C GLN A 11 -18.19 -16.09 5.02
N LEU A 12 -18.05 -15.64 6.27
CA LEU A 12 -16.76 -15.31 6.91
C LEU A 12 -15.86 -16.54 7.15
N GLY A 13 -16.38 -17.77 7.09
CA GLY A 13 -15.61 -18.99 7.40
C GLY A 13 -14.47 -19.28 6.43
N TYR A 14 -14.55 -18.81 5.18
CA TYR A 14 -13.48 -18.96 4.19
C TYR A 14 -12.42 -17.86 4.28
N LEU A 15 -12.65 -16.79 5.06
CA LEU A 15 -11.80 -15.61 5.12
C LEU A 15 -10.43 -15.90 5.73
N GLY A 16 -10.37 -16.82 6.70
CA GLY A 16 -9.13 -17.27 7.33
C GLY A 16 -8.22 -18.06 6.38
N TYR A 17 -8.81 -18.87 5.49
CA TYR A 17 -8.04 -19.61 4.49
C TYR A 17 -7.52 -18.70 3.38
N THR A 18 -8.33 -17.74 2.92
CA THR A 18 -7.91 -16.79 1.89
C THR A 18 -6.84 -15.81 2.40
N SER A 19 -6.93 -15.37 3.67
CA SER A 19 -5.92 -14.49 4.26
C SER A 19 -4.60 -15.23 4.51
N GLY A 20 -4.65 -16.48 4.97
CA GLY A 20 -3.46 -17.33 5.12
C GLY A 20 -2.74 -17.59 3.80
N PHE A 21 -3.49 -17.88 2.73
CA PHE A 21 -2.92 -18.01 1.39
C PHE A 21 -2.29 -16.70 0.89
N SER A 22 -2.97 -15.56 1.06
CA SER A 22 -2.42 -14.25 0.71
C SER A 22 -1.12 -13.94 1.48
N LEU A 23 -1.05 -14.27 2.77
CA LEU A 23 0.14 -14.08 3.59
C LEU A 23 1.31 -14.94 3.08
N SER A 24 1.06 -16.20 2.74
CA SER A 24 2.07 -17.09 2.16
C SER A 24 2.63 -16.54 0.84
N CYS A 25 1.77 -15.99 -0.03
CA CYS A 25 2.21 -15.33 -1.26
C CYS A 25 3.10 -14.11 -0.99
N MET A 26 2.80 -13.30 0.02
CA MET A 26 3.61 -12.14 0.40
C MET A 26 4.96 -12.54 1.01
N VAL A 27 5.01 -13.62 1.79
CA VAL A 27 6.28 -14.19 2.27
C VAL A 27 7.10 -14.74 1.11
N PHE A 28 6.48 -15.42 0.14
CA PHE A 28 7.14 -15.90 -1.06
C PHE A 28 7.74 -14.74 -1.89
N PHE A 29 7.01 -13.64 -2.04
CA PHE A 29 7.53 -12.41 -2.65
C PHE A 29 8.77 -11.89 -1.91
N LEU A 30 8.71 -11.78 -0.58
CA LEU A 30 9.83 -11.29 0.22
C LEU A 30 11.08 -12.18 0.07
N VAL A 31 10.92 -13.50 0.17
CA VAL A 31 12.03 -14.45 -0.03
C VAL A 31 12.62 -14.32 -1.42
N SER A 32 11.78 -14.14 -2.44
CA SER A 32 12.22 -13.98 -3.83
C SER A 32 13.02 -12.70 -4.05
N VAL A 33 12.60 -11.57 -3.44
CA VAL A 33 13.35 -10.31 -3.49
C VAL A 33 14.72 -10.45 -2.82
N ILE A 34 14.78 -11.09 -1.66
CA ILE A 34 16.05 -11.36 -0.96
C ILE A 34 16.94 -12.26 -1.80
N TYR A 35 16.41 -13.37 -2.32
CA TYR A 35 17.15 -14.29 -3.19
C TYR A 35 17.70 -13.56 -4.42
N LYS A 36 16.90 -12.71 -5.05
CA LYS A 36 17.31 -11.97 -6.24
C LYS A 36 18.43 -10.98 -5.97
N LYS A 37 18.48 -10.34 -4.81
CA LYS A 37 19.62 -9.49 -4.45
C LYS A 37 20.97 -10.23 -4.52
N PHE A 38 21.00 -11.51 -4.13
CA PHE A 38 22.23 -12.30 -4.13
C PHE A 38 22.57 -12.93 -5.49
N ASN A 39 21.58 -13.07 -6.38
CA ASN A 39 21.77 -13.70 -7.70
C ASN A 39 21.93 -12.70 -8.84
N LEU A 40 21.50 -11.45 -8.67
CA LEU A 40 21.65 -10.41 -9.69
C LEU A 40 22.96 -9.64 -9.44
N PRO A 41 24.03 -9.90 -10.22
CA PRO A 41 25.23 -9.07 -10.16
C PRO A 41 24.92 -7.68 -10.74
N CYS A 42 25.44 -6.67 -10.06
CA CYS A 42 25.54 -5.30 -10.57
C CYS A 42 26.84 -5.20 -11.40
N PRO A 43 26.87 -4.58 -12.59
CA PRO A 43 25.86 -3.72 -13.23
C PRO A 43 24.80 -4.45 -14.08
N PHE A 44 23.61 -3.87 -14.20
CA PHE A 44 22.50 -4.43 -15.01
C PHE A 44 22.70 -4.17 -16.49
N VAL A 45 22.35 -5.16 -17.32
CA VAL A 45 22.23 -5.00 -18.76
C VAL A 45 20.73 -4.99 -19.09
N ASP A 46 20.22 -3.88 -19.58
CA ASP A 46 18.82 -3.77 -20.00
C ASP A 46 18.59 -4.63 -21.27
N PHE A 47 18.01 -5.82 -21.11
CA PHE A 47 17.68 -6.69 -22.25
C PHE A 47 16.50 -6.17 -23.10
N ALA A 48 15.82 -5.12 -22.64
CA ALA A 48 14.69 -4.51 -23.34
C ALA A 48 15.12 -3.65 -24.56
N HIS A 49 16.36 -3.16 -24.61
CA HIS A 49 16.87 -2.41 -25.75
C HIS A 49 17.75 -3.29 -26.64
N ASN A 50 17.27 -3.58 -27.84
CA ASN A 50 18.06 -4.13 -28.94
C ASN A 50 19.19 -3.14 -29.28
N SER A 51 20.36 -3.29 -28.66
CA SER A 51 21.55 -2.53 -29.04
C SER A 51 22.80 -3.34 -28.73
N THR A 52 23.39 -3.84 -29.82
CA THR A 52 24.72 -4.42 -29.95
C THR A 52 25.85 -3.44 -29.63
N VAL A 53 25.76 -2.65 -28.55
CA VAL A 53 26.76 -1.63 -28.20
C VAL A 53 27.10 -1.70 -26.72
N SER A 54 27.92 -2.70 -26.37
CA SER A 54 29.03 -2.63 -25.38
C SER A 54 29.62 -4.01 -25.05
N VAL A 55 29.46 -5.01 -25.92
CA VAL A 55 30.19 -6.29 -25.79
C VAL A 55 31.62 -6.12 -26.30
N LEU A 56 32.44 -5.32 -25.59
CA LEU A 56 33.90 -5.40 -25.68
C LEU A 56 34.51 -4.65 -24.48
N ASN A 57 34.67 -5.36 -23.36
CA ASN A 57 35.51 -5.09 -22.19
C ASN A 57 34.84 -5.34 -20.83
N VAL A 58 33.99 -6.36 -20.70
CA VAL A 58 33.75 -6.96 -19.39
C VAL A 58 34.42 -8.34 -19.40
N THR A 59 35.70 -8.33 -19.08
CA THR A 59 36.44 -9.56 -18.74
C THR A 59 35.74 -10.23 -17.56
N VAL A 60 35.42 -11.50 -17.73
CA VAL A 60 34.65 -12.40 -16.85
C VAL A 60 35.38 -12.74 -15.54
N ASN A 61 36.27 -11.87 -15.04
CA ASN A 61 37.19 -12.21 -13.94
C ASN A 61 37.27 -11.19 -12.81
N ASP A 62 36.28 -10.29 -12.66
CA ASP A 62 36.31 -9.32 -11.55
C ASP A 62 35.35 -9.75 -10.41
N PRO A 63 35.86 -10.20 -9.26
CA PRO A 63 35.05 -10.52 -8.10
C PRO A 63 34.66 -9.19 -7.42
N GLY A 64 33.54 -8.60 -7.82
CA GLY A 64 32.81 -7.55 -7.10
C GLY A 64 33.68 -6.59 -6.28
N GLY A 65 34.28 -5.58 -6.94
CA GLY A 65 35.07 -4.55 -6.27
C GLY A 65 35.23 -3.28 -7.10
N GLU A 66 34.47 -2.26 -6.71
CA GLU A 66 34.72 -0.80 -6.84
C GLU A 66 34.66 -0.10 -8.23
N ASP A 67 34.02 1.08 -8.19
CA ASP A 67 33.98 2.16 -9.19
C ASP A 67 32.96 2.15 -10.35
N ASN A 68 31.78 1.54 -10.17
CA ASN A 68 30.60 1.94 -10.96
C ASN A 68 29.65 2.80 -10.10
N PRO A 69 29.47 4.12 -10.39
CA PRO A 69 28.62 5.01 -9.58
C PRO A 69 27.14 4.61 -9.56
N ALA A 70 26.71 3.73 -10.48
CA ALA A 70 25.37 3.17 -10.53
C ALA A 70 25.11 2.09 -9.44
N CYS A 71 26.16 1.46 -8.92
CA CYS A 71 26.06 0.33 -7.98
C CYS A 71 26.32 0.73 -6.52
N ILE A 72 26.40 2.04 -6.25
CA ILE A 72 26.68 2.61 -4.93
C ILE A 72 25.36 3.06 -4.29
N PRO A 73 25.04 2.61 -3.06
CA PRO A 73 23.82 3.03 -2.37
C PRO A 73 23.91 4.51 -2.00
N LYS A 74 22.99 5.32 -2.54
CA LYS A 74 22.78 6.70 -2.08
C LYS A 74 21.88 6.65 -0.85
N MET A 75 22.41 7.04 0.31
CA MET A 75 21.71 6.93 1.60
C MET A 75 20.66 8.03 1.81
N ALA A 76 20.81 9.19 1.15
CA ALA A 76 19.85 10.29 1.27
C ALA A 76 19.73 11.06 -0.05
N ASN A 77 18.50 11.15 -0.58
CA ASN A 77 18.12 12.08 -1.65
C ASN A 77 16.83 12.77 -1.23
N LEU A 78 16.85 14.10 -1.16
CA LEU A 78 15.66 14.91 -0.94
C LEU A 78 15.20 15.42 -2.31
N ASN A 79 14.20 14.75 -2.88
CA ASN A 79 13.58 15.12 -4.16
C ASN A 79 12.09 15.40 -3.95
N THR A 80 11.41 15.99 -4.95
CA THR A 80 9.94 16.17 -4.92
C THR A 80 9.22 14.83 -4.75
N GLN A 81 9.79 13.74 -5.26
CA GLN A 81 9.26 12.38 -5.09
C GLN A 81 9.24 11.91 -3.62
N THR A 82 10.12 12.43 -2.76
CA THR A 82 10.12 12.12 -1.31
C THR A 82 8.82 12.58 -0.64
N ALA A 83 8.12 13.57 -1.21
CA ALA A 83 6.83 14.03 -0.70
C ALA A 83 5.72 12.97 -0.80
N TYR A 84 5.83 12.01 -1.74
CA TYR A 84 4.90 10.90 -1.88
C TYR A 84 5.19 9.77 -0.88
N THR A 85 6.43 9.65 -0.40
CA THR A 85 6.85 8.57 0.50
C THR A 85 6.11 8.59 1.83
N ILE A 86 5.97 9.77 2.47
CA ILE A 86 5.34 9.86 3.79
C ILE A 86 3.85 9.46 3.73
N PRO A 87 3.03 9.97 2.79
CA PRO A 87 1.66 9.51 2.59
C PRO A 87 1.54 8.02 2.28
N ILE A 88 2.41 7.48 1.43
CA ILE A 88 2.38 6.06 1.03
C ILE A 88 2.71 5.16 2.23
N LEU A 89 3.74 5.52 3.01
CA LEU A 89 4.06 4.80 4.24
C LEU A 89 2.92 4.88 5.24
N ALA A 90 2.32 6.06 5.44
CA ALA A 90 1.18 6.21 6.33
C ALA A 90 0.01 5.33 5.89
N PHE A 91 -0.29 5.27 4.58
CA PHE A 91 -1.31 4.39 4.01
C PHE A 91 -0.99 2.90 4.21
N ALA A 92 0.26 2.48 4.03
CA ALA A 92 0.67 1.09 4.16
C ALA A 92 0.44 0.50 5.57
N PHE A 93 0.43 1.35 6.60
CA PHE A 93 0.13 0.96 7.99
C PHE A 93 -1.34 1.17 8.38
N VAL A 94 -2.23 1.57 7.46
CA VAL A 94 -3.66 1.68 7.74
C VAL A 94 -4.31 0.30 7.73
N CYS A 95 -4.63 -0.22 8.92
CA CYS A 95 -5.46 -1.43 9.11
C CYS A 95 -6.81 -1.14 9.80
N HIS A 96 -7.05 0.11 10.20
CA HIS A 96 -8.20 0.56 10.99
C HIS A 96 -9.59 0.10 10.50
N PRO A 97 -9.90 0.07 9.19
CA PRO A 97 -11.23 -0.34 8.71
C PRO A 97 -11.58 -1.80 9.03
N GLU A 98 -10.58 -2.67 9.22
CA GLU A 98 -10.75 -4.10 9.45
C GLU A 98 -10.72 -4.47 10.94
N VAL A 99 -10.18 -3.57 11.79
CA VAL A 99 -10.06 -3.79 13.24
C VAL A 99 -11.41 -3.99 13.92
N LEU A 100 -12.46 -3.27 13.50
CA LEU A 100 -13.78 -3.34 14.13
C LEU A 100 -14.44 -4.73 14.00
N PRO A 101 -14.54 -5.34 12.80
CA PRO A 101 -14.99 -6.73 12.66
C PRO A 101 -14.14 -7.76 13.42
N ILE A 102 -12.82 -7.55 13.52
CA ILE A 102 -11.92 -8.49 14.22
C ILE A 102 -12.09 -8.36 15.74
N TYR A 103 -12.25 -7.14 16.24
CA TYR A 103 -12.41 -6.87 17.67
C TYR A 103 -13.63 -7.55 18.28
N THR A 104 -14.73 -7.66 17.52
CA THR A 104 -15.94 -8.36 18.00
C THR A 104 -15.72 -9.84 18.25
N GLU A 105 -14.75 -10.46 17.57
CA GLU A 105 -14.39 -11.87 17.72
C GLU A 105 -13.26 -12.07 18.76
N LEU A 106 -12.29 -11.15 18.82
CA LEU A 106 -11.02 -11.33 19.57
C LEU A 106 -10.81 -10.34 20.74
N ARG A 107 -11.90 -9.98 21.42
CA ARG A 107 -11.98 -8.88 22.40
C ARG A 107 -10.87 -8.82 23.48
N LYS A 108 -10.41 -9.96 24.01
CA LYS A 108 -9.44 -10.01 25.14
C LYS A 108 -7.97 -9.95 24.71
N TYR A 109 -7.65 -10.34 23.48
CA TYR A 109 -6.26 -10.46 23.00
C TYR A 109 -5.93 -9.49 21.86
N MET A 110 -6.89 -8.64 21.45
CA MET A 110 -6.73 -7.77 20.29
C MET A 110 -5.50 -6.88 20.36
N GLN A 111 -5.20 -6.28 21.52
CA GLN A 111 -4.04 -5.38 21.63
C GLN A 111 -2.71 -6.12 21.40
N HIS A 112 -2.56 -7.31 21.99
CA HIS A 112 -1.35 -8.12 21.83
C HIS A 112 -1.20 -8.61 20.38
N VAL A 113 -2.29 -9.12 19.79
CA VAL A 113 -2.33 -9.56 18.40
C VAL A 113 -2.04 -8.41 17.44
N SER A 114 -2.59 -7.22 17.69
CA SER A 114 -2.35 -6.02 16.90
C SER A 114 -0.89 -5.59 16.97
N ASN A 115 -0.28 -5.56 18.15
CA ASN A 115 1.12 -5.18 18.31
C ASN A 115 2.06 -6.15 17.56
N ILE A 116 1.82 -7.46 17.68
CA ILE A 116 2.59 -8.47 16.94
C ILE A 116 2.39 -8.28 15.43
N SER A 117 1.14 -8.09 14.98
CA SER A 117 0.84 -7.92 13.55
C SER A 117 1.53 -6.70 12.96
N ILE A 118 1.51 -5.57 13.66
CA ILE A 118 2.21 -4.34 13.23
C ILE A 118 3.73 -4.56 13.18
N ALA A 119 4.31 -5.25 14.17
CA ALA A 119 5.73 -5.57 14.19
C ALA A 119 6.14 -6.47 13.00
N VAL A 120 5.35 -7.51 12.71
CA VAL A 120 5.60 -8.40 11.56
C VAL A 120 5.49 -7.64 10.24
N MET A 121 4.44 -6.83 10.07
CA MET A 121 4.29 -5.98 8.87
C MET A 121 5.47 -5.02 8.69
N TYR A 122 5.90 -4.36 9.77
CA TYR A 122 7.07 -3.48 9.74
C TYR A 122 8.32 -4.21 9.26
N VAL A 123 8.62 -5.39 9.82
CA VAL A 123 9.80 -6.18 9.42
C VAL A 123 9.70 -6.61 7.96
N MET A 124 8.53 -7.09 7.50
CA MET A 124 8.33 -7.49 6.11
C MET A 124 8.52 -6.33 5.14
N TYR A 125 7.91 -5.18 5.42
CA TYR A 125 8.05 -3.98 4.57
C TYR A 125 9.47 -3.44 4.58
N PHE A 126 10.12 -3.42 5.73
CA PHE A 126 11.51 -2.96 5.84
C PHE A 126 12.46 -3.85 5.03
N LEU A 127 12.36 -5.18 5.17
CA LEU A 127 13.20 -6.11 4.40
C LEU A 127 12.91 -6.02 2.90
N ALA A 128 11.63 -5.96 2.49
CA ALA A 128 11.27 -5.82 1.08
C ALA A 128 11.81 -4.52 0.48
N ALA A 129 11.69 -3.40 1.20
CA ALA A 129 12.21 -2.10 0.77
C ALA A 129 13.74 -2.08 0.72
N LEU A 130 14.41 -2.62 1.74
CA LEU A 130 15.86 -2.67 1.82
C LEU A 130 16.46 -3.50 0.69
N PHE A 131 16.02 -4.76 0.55
CA PHE A 131 16.54 -5.65 -0.48
C PHE A 131 16.06 -5.26 -1.89
N GLY A 132 14.84 -4.73 -2.03
CA GLY A 132 14.36 -4.18 -3.30
C GLY A 132 15.19 -3.00 -3.77
N TYR A 133 15.48 -2.04 -2.88
CA TYR A 133 16.34 -0.90 -3.20
C TYR A 133 17.79 -1.33 -3.47
N LEU A 134 18.37 -2.18 -2.61
CA LEU A 134 19.73 -2.68 -2.83
C LEU A 134 19.85 -3.52 -4.11
N THR A 135 18.75 -4.05 -4.63
CA THR A 135 18.78 -4.79 -5.89
C THR A 135 18.93 -3.88 -7.10
N PHE A 136 18.30 -2.69 -7.16
CA PHE A 136 18.33 -1.85 -8.37
C PHE A 136 18.88 -0.43 -8.19
N TYR A 137 19.16 -0.03 -6.95
CA TYR A 137 19.70 1.29 -6.60
C TYR A 137 18.88 2.45 -7.19
N ASN A 138 19.44 3.22 -8.12
CA ASN A 138 18.78 4.39 -8.71
C ASN A 138 17.74 4.05 -9.79
N GLU A 139 17.67 2.79 -10.24
CA GLU A 139 16.80 2.34 -11.34
C GLU A 139 15.50 1.68 -10.85
N VAL A 140 15.10 1.92 -9.58
CA VAL A 140 13.85 1.37 -9.02
C VAL A 140 12.65 2.16 -9.55
N GLU A 141 11.73 1.49 -10.24
CA GLU A 141 10.46 2.09 -10.66
C GLU A 141 9.41 2.05 -9.53
N ALA A 142 8.29 2.76 -9.71
CA ALA A 142 7.20 2.77 -8.73
C ALA A 142 6.62 1.37 -8.46
N GLU A 143 6.74 0.45 -9.40
CA GLU A 143 6.41 -0.96 -9.24
C GLU A 143 7.66 -1.85 -9.32
N LEU A 144 8.09 -2.40 -8.18
CA LEU A 144 9.28 -3.26 -8.11
C LEU A 144 9.23 -4.46 -9.07
N LEU A 145 8.05 -5.08 -9.20
CA LEU A 145 7.81 -6.21 -10.11
C LEU A 145 7.95 -5.84 -11.59
N HIS A 146 7.65 -4.59 -11.93
CA HIS A 146 7.84 -4.08 -13.28
C HIS A 146 9.33 -3.95 -13.59
N THR A 147 10.12 -3.42 -12.64
CA THR A 147 11.58 -3.34 -12.76
C THR A 147 12.21 -4.73 -12.94
N TYR A 148 11.80 -5.74 -12.16
CA TYR A 148 12.26 -7.12 -12.36
C TYR A 148 11.91 -7.67 -13.75
N SER A 149 10.69 -7.42 -14.24
CA SER A 149 10.25 -7.89 -15.56
C SER A 149 10.94 -7.17 -16.73
N ARG A 150 11.35 -5.91 -16.54
CA ARG A 150 12.09 -5.14 -17.54
C ARG A 150 13.51 -5.68 -17.73
N ILE A 151 14.15 -6.06 -16.63
CA ILE A 151 15.55 -6.54 -16.63
C ILE A 151 15.62 -7.99 -17.12
N ASP A 152 14.75 -8.88 -16.64
CA ASP A 152 14.72 -10.27 -17.10
C ASP A 152 13.28 -10.77 -17.31
N PRO A 153 12.72 -10.59 -18.53
CA PRO A 153 11.33 -10.98 -18.81
C PRO A 153 11.13 -12.50 -18.89
N TYR A 154 12.20 -13.30 -19.01
CA TYR A 154 12.11 -14.76 -19.16
C TYR A 154 12.28 -15.51 -17.83
N ASP A 155 12.49 -14.80 -16.72
CA ASP A 155 12.61 -15.44 -15.43
C ASP A 155 11.28 -16.00 -14.92
N THR A 156 11.19 -17.32 -14.92
CA THR A 156 10.05 -18.07 -14.39
C THR A 156 9.76 -17.78 -12.92
N LEU A 157 10.78 -17.45 -12.11
CA LEU A 157 10.61 -17.11 -10.69
C LEU A 157 9.85 -15.79 -10.56
N ILE A 158 10.27 -14.73 -11.25
CA ILE A 158 9.60 -13.42 -11.22
C ILE A 158 8.19 -13.50 -11.79
N LEU A 159 7.99 -14.27 -12.86
CA LEU A 159 6.65 -14.50 -13.41
C LEU A 159 5.73 -15.18 -12.38
N CYS A 160 6.23 -16.21 -11.68
CA CYS A 160 5.50 -16.89 -10.62
C CYS A 160 5.15 -15.93 -9.47
N VAL A 161 6.11 -15.12 -9.01
CA VAL A 161 5.89 -14.11 -7.97
C VAL A 161 4.84 -13.09 -8.39
N ARG A 162 4.87 -12.61 -9.64
CA ARG A 162 3.87 -11.68 -10.17
C ARG A 162 2.47 -12.28 -10.13
N VAL A 163 2.31 -13.52 -10.57
CA VAL A 163 1.02 -14.23 -10.50
C VAL A 163 0.58 -14.42 -9.06
N ALA A 164 1.49 -14.77 -8.15
CA ALA A 164 1.20 -14.94 -6.73
C ALA A 164 0.72 -13.63 -6.07
N VAL A 165 1.40 -12.51 -6.31
CA VAL A 165 1.02 -11.18 -5.80
C VAL A 165 -0.32 -10.74 -6.38
N LEU A 166 -0.54 -10.89 -7.68
CA LEU A 166 -1.83 -10.55 -8.32
C LEU A 166 -2.97 -11.40 -7.74
N THR A 167 -2.74 -12.68 -7.48
CA THR A 167 -3.72 -13.57 -6.86
C THR A 167 -4.00 -13.14 -5.42
N ALA A 168 -2.97 -12.84 -4.63
CA ALA A 168 -3.10 -12.35 -3.26
C ALA A 168 -3.92 -11.05 -3.21
N VAL A 169 -3.60 -10.06 -4.06
CA VAL A 169 -4.36 -8.80 -4.17
C VAL A 169 -5.81 -9.06 -4.57
N THR A 170 -6.06 -9.98 -5.51
CA THR A 170 -7.43 -10.33 -5.93
C THR A 170 -8.23 -10.94 -4.77
N LEU A 171 -7.58 -11.73 -3.90
CA LEU A 171 -8.20 -12.34 -2.73
C LEU A 171 -8.46 -11.35 -1.60
N THR A 172 -7.69 -10.26 -1.49
CA THR A 172 -7.91 -9.23 -0.47
C THR A 172 -9.01 -8.23 -0.83
N VAL A 173 -9.29 -8.00 -2.12
CA VAL A 173 -10.39 -7.14 -2.60
C VAL A 173 -11.75 -7.42 -1.90
N PRO A 174 -12.28 -8.66 -1.86
CA PRO A 174 -13.57 -8.91 -1.19
C PRO A 174 -13.53 -8.65 0.32
N ILE A 175 -12.38 -8.85 0.97
CA ILE A 175 -12.18 -8.59 2.41
C ILE A 175 -12.36 -7.10 2.69
N VAL A 176 -11.72 -6.24 1.89
CA VAL A 176 -11.79 -4.78 2.03
C VAL A 176 -13.16 -4.23 1.63
N LEU A 177 -13.81 -4.80 0.61
CA LEU A 177 -15.14 -4.37 0.18
C LEU A 177 -16.24 -4.70 1.19
N PHE A 178 -16.04 -5.72 2.04
CA PHE A 178 -17.01 -6.14 3.04
C PHE A 178 -17.37 -5.03 4.07
N PRO A 179 -16.42 -4.42 4.81
CA PRO A 179 -16.71 -3.34 5.74
C PRO A 179 -17.25 -2.09 5.02
N VAL A 180 -16.76 -1.78 3.82
CA VAL A 180 -17.26 -0.64 3.01
C VAL A 180 -18.74 -0.81 2.68
N ARG A 181 -19.13 -1.99 2.18
CA ARG A 181 -20.53 -2.32 1.90
C ARG A 181 -21.39 -2.24 3.15
N ARG A 182 -20.90 -2.76 4.28
CA ARG A 182 -21.61 -2.70 5.56
C ARG A 182 -21.81 -1.25 6.01
N ALA A 183 -20.77 -0.40 5.89
CA ALA A 183 -20.85 1.01 6.23
C ALA A 183 -21.87 1.76 5.36
N ILE A 184 -21.82 1.59 4.03
CA ILE A 184 -22.78 2.19 3.09
C ILE A 184 -24.22 1.76 3.42
N GLN A 185 -24.43 0.47 3.69
CA GLN A 185 -25.76 -0.03 4.02
C GLN A 185 -26.30 0.59 5.32
N GLN A 186 -25.45 0.78 6.34
CA GLN A 186 -25.83 1.42 7.60
C GLN A 186 -26.10 2.93 7.42
N MET A 187 -25.33 3.62 6.58
CA MET A 187 -25.49 5.06 6.35
C MET A 187 -26.75 5.39 5.53
N ILE A 188 -27.05 4.61 4.47
CA ILE A 188 -28.17 4.91 3.56
C ILE A 188 -29.50 4.30 4.08
N PHE A 189 -29.45 3.14 4.73
CA PHE A 189 -30.65 2.43 5.19
C PHE A 189 -30.54 1.98 6.66
N PRO A 190 -30.46 2.92 7.62
CA PRO A 190 -30.49 2.57 9.03
C PRO A 190 -31.79 1.80 9.32
N ASN A 191 -31.68 0.61 9.90
CA ASN A 191 -32.81 -0.23 10.38
C ASN A 191 -33.69 -0.96 9.33
N LYS A 192 -33.24 -1.17 8.08
CA LYS A 192 -33.97 -2.03 7.12
C LYS A 192 -33.39 -3.45 7.05
N THR A 193 -34.26 -4.46 7.05
CA THR A 193 -33.92 -5.89 6.92
C THR A 193 -33.09 -6.17 5.66
N PHE A 194 -32.32 -7.26 5.68
CA PHE A 194 -31.44 -7.66 4.58
C PHE A 194 -32.25 -7.95 3.30
N TYR A 195 -31.93 -7.25 2.21
CA TYR A 195 -32.59 -7.40 0.91
C TYR A 195 -31.55 -7.67 -0.18
N TRP A 196 -31.64 -8.83 -0.83
CA TRP A 196 -30.66 -9.31 -1.83
C TRP A 196 -30.48 -8.36 -3.03
N PRO A 197 -31.55 -7.86 -3.67
CA PRO A 197 -31.41 -6.91 -4.79
C PRO A 197 -30.68 -5.61 -4.39
N ARG A 198 -30.96 -5.09 -3.19
CA ARG A 198 -30.27 -3.89 -2.67
C ARG A 198 -28.79 -4.17 -2.42
N HIS A 199 -28.49 -5.37 -1.93
CA HIS A 199 -27.12 -5.81 -1.68
C HIS A 199 -26.30 -5.91 -2.97
N ILE A 200 -26.90 -6.48 -4.02
CA ILE A 200 -26.30 -6.59 -5.36
C ILE A 200 -26.14 -5.19 -5.99
N ALA A 201 -27.16 -4.33 -5.89
CA ALA A 201 -27.10 -2.97 -6.43
C ALA A 201 -25.95 -2.15 -5.82
N ILE A 202 -25.77 -2.19 -4.50
CA ILE A 202 -24.65 -1.50 -3.83
C ILE A 202 -23.30 -2.04 -4.31
N ALA A 203 -23.16 -3.36 -4.46
CA ALA A 203 -21.93 -3.98 -4.93
C ALA A 203 -21.60 -3.59 -6.39
N ILE A 204 -22.61 -3.55 -7.27
CA ILE A 204 -22.44 -3.12 -8.67
C ILE A 204 -22.03 -1.65 -8.71
N THR A 205 -22.74 -0.76 -8.02
CA THR A 205 -22.41 0.68 -8.00
C THR A 205 -20.98 0.93 -7.50
N LEU A 206 -20.58 0.25 -6.41
CA LEU A 206 -19.23 0.35 -5.85
C LEU A 206 -18.17 -0.15 -6.84
N LEU A 207 -18.41 -1.30 -7.48
CA LEU A 207 -17.48 -1.87 -8.46
C LEU A 207 -17.36 -0.97 -9.70
N THR A 208 -18.47 -0.44 -10.21
CA THR A 208 -18.47 0.51 -11.34
C THR A 208 -17.67 1.76 -11.00
N PHE A 209 -17.85 2.33 -9.81
CA PHE A 209 -17.09 3.50 -9.36
C PHE A 209 -15.59 3.23 -9.29
N ILE A 210 -15.17 2.07 -8.74
CA ILE A 210 -13.75 1.68 -8.68
C ILE A 210 -13.16 1.53 -10.10
N ASN A 211 -13.86 0.84 -11.00
CA ASN A 211 -13.38 0.67 -12.38
C ASN A 211 -13.27 2.01 -13.12
N LEU A 212 -14.20 2.93 -12.88
CA LEU A 212 -14.15 4.28 -13.44
C LEU A 212 -12.91 5.05 -12.95
N LEU A 213 -12.60 4.97 -11.66
CA LEU A 213 -11.43 5.62 -11.06
C LEU A 213 -10.11 5.10 -11.66
N VAL A 214 -9.99 3.78 -11.85
CA VAL A 214 -8.81 3.16 -12.47
C VAL A 214 -8.58 3.66 -13.91
N ILE A 215 -9.65 3.92 -14.67
CA ILE A 215 -9.54 4.44 -16.05
C ILE A 215 -9.05 5.90 -16.06
N PHE A 216 -9.50 6.72 -15.10
CA PHE A 216 -9.14 8.15 -15.08
C PHE A 216 -7.76 8.44 -14.47
N ALA A 217 -7.23 7.55 -13.65
CA ALA A 217 -5.96 7.76 -12.95
C ALA A 217 -5.00 6.58 -13.23
N PRO A 218 -4.16 6.65 -14.28
CA PRO A 218 -3.23 5.57 -14.62
C PRO A 218 -1.99 5.52 -13.71
N ASN A 219 -1.70 6.60 -12.97
CA ASN A 219 -0.50 6.70 -12.14
C ASN A 219 -0.73 6.16 -10.73
N ILE A 220 -0.27 4.93 -10.47
CA ILE A 220 -0.42 4.24 -9.18
C ILE A 220 0.26 5.02 -8.04
N LEU A 221 1.46 5.58 -8.28
CA LEU A 221 2.17 6.39 -7.30
C LEU A 221 1.36 7.63 -6.87
N GLY A 222 0.76 8.32 -7.84
CA GLY A 222 -0.08 9.49 -7.58
C GLY A 222 -1.35 9.13 -6.81
N ILE A 223 -1.98 8.01 -7.16
CA ILE A 223 -3.17 7.51 -6.45
C ILE A 223 -2.84 7.17 -4.99
N PHE A 224 -1.80 6.38 -4.73
CA PHE A 224 -1.41 6.04 -3.37
C PHE A 224 -0.93 7.26 -2.58
N GLY A 225 -0.29 8.23 -3.23
CA GLY A 225 0.04 9.52 -2.64
C GLY A 225 -1.19 10.29 -2.15
N VAL A 226 -2.20 10.48 -3.01
CA VAL A 226 -3.41 11.25 -2.65
C VAL A 226 -4.29 10.50 -1.64
N ILE A 227 -4.51 9.21 -1.85
CA ILE A 227 -5.27 8.37 -0.92
C ILE A 227 -4.55 8.36 0.43
N GLY A 228 -3.24 8.12 0.44
CA GLY A 228 -2.46 8.14 1.68
C GLY A 228 -2.47 9.49 2.38
N ALA A 229 -2.38 10.60 1.64
CA ALA A 229 -2.34 11.95 2.20
C ALA A 229 -3.68 12.36 2.83
N THR A 230 -4.78 11.75 2.38
CA THR A 230 -6.13 12.04 2.88
C THR A 230 -6.58 11.02 3.93
N SER A 231 -6.63 9.74 3.57
CA SER A 231 -7.20 8.69 4.42
C SER A 231 -6.34 8.39 5.64
N ALA A 232 -5.00 8.41 5.50
CA ALA A 232 -4.14 8.04 6.63
C ALA A 232 -4.19 9.10 7.75
N PRO A 233 -4.10 10.42 7.48
CA PRO A 233 -4.22 11.42 8.53
C PRO A 233 -5.61 11.45 9.15
N CYS A 234 -6.66 11.20 8.34
CA CYS A 234 -8.02 11.06 8.85
C CYS A 234 -8.13 9.90 9.85
N LEU A 235 -7.62 8.73 9.52
CA LEU A 235 -7.77 7.52 10.35
C LEU A 235 -6.81 7.48 11.55
N ILE A 236 -5.61 8.04 11.43
CA ILE A 236 -4.57 7.97 12.47
C ILE A 236 -4.68 9.13 13.45
N PHE A 237 -4.92 10.36 12.97
CA PHE A 237 -4.89 11.56 13.80
C PHE A 237 -6.29 12.10 14.08
N ILE A 238 -7.09 12.33 13.04
CA ILE A 238 -8.33 13.11 13.15
C ILE A 238 -9.45 12.30 13.80
N PHE A 239 -9.78 11.11 13.29
CA PHE A 239 -10.91 10.33 13.79
C PHE A 239 -10.73 9.84 15.24
N PRO A 240 -9.57 9.31 15.67
CA PRO A 240 -9.39 8.94 17.08
C PRO A 240 -9.55 10.13 18.02
N ALA A 241 -9.02 11.29 17.65
CA ALA A 241 -9.17 12.52 18.43
C ALA A 241 -10.62 13.01 18.50
N VAL A 242 -11.32 13.03 17.36
CA VAL A 242 -12.74 13.44 17.32
C VAL A 242 -13.62 12.46 18.09
N PHE A 243 -13.40 11.16 17.94
CA PHE A 243 -14.15 10.14 18.70
C PHE A 243 -13.88 10.25 20.19
N TYR A 244 -12.62 10.44 20.61
CA TYR A 244 -12.30 10.62 22.03
C TYR A 244 -13.02 11.84 22.62
N ILE A 245 -12.98 12.99 21.94
CA ILE A 245 -13.65 14.23 22.41
C ILE A 245 -15.19 14.07 22.44
N ARG A 246 -15.76 13.28 21.53
CA ARG A 246 -17.22 13.08 21.40
C ARG A 246 -17.77 11.98 22.32
N ILE A 247 -17.00 10.93 22.59
CA ILE A 247 -17.42 9.77 23.38
C ILE A 247 -17.24 10.05 24.88
N VAL A 248 -16.15 10.72 25.29
CA VAL A 248 -15.90 10.99 26.71
C VAL A 248 -16.81 12.12 27.21
N PRO A 249 -17.76 11.85 28.14
CA PRO A 249 -18.71 12.85 28.61
C PRO A 249 -17.99 14.05 29.23
N LYS A 250 -18.61 15.24 29.10
CA LYS A 250 -18.06 16.49 29.66
C LYS A 250 -18.10 16.52 31.19
N GLU A 251 -18.90 15.65 31.79
CA GLU A 251 -19.08 15.50 33.23
C GLU A 251 -17.87 14.83 33.91
N GLU A 252 -17.22 13.89 33.23
CA GLU A 252 -16.02 13.20 33.74
C GLU A 252 -14.74 14.01 33.46
N GLU A 253 -14.67 14.68 32.32
CA GLU A 253 -13.53 15.51 31.93
C GLU A 253 -13.98 16.84 31.30
N PRO A 254 -13.65 18.00 31.89
CA PRO A 254 -13.99 19.29 31.31
C PRO A 254 -13.26 19.50 29.98
N LEU A 255 -13.85 20.28 29.07
CA LEU A 255 -13.27 20.58 27.74
C LEU A 255 -11.88 21.25 27.80
N ARG A 256 -11.52 21.83 28.95
CA ARG A 256 -10.23 22.49 29.21
C ARG A 256 -9.20 21.56 29.87
N SER A 257 -9.51 20.28 30.00
CA SER A 257 -8.59 19.26 30.52
C SER A 257 -7.43 19.02 29.54
N VAL A 258 -6.24 18.77 30.10
CA VAL A 258 -5.03 18.43 29.35
C VAL A 258 -5.26 17.33 28.29
N PRO A 259 -5.93 16.19 28.58
CA PRO A 259 -6.17 15.15 27.57
C PRO A 259 -7.03 15.60 26.40
N LYS A 260 -8.08 16.41 26.62
CA LYS A 260 -8.94 16.91 25.53
C LYS A 260 -8.24 17.99 24.69
N ILE A 261 -7.40 18.83 25.30
CA ILE A 261 -6.54 19.78 24.58
C ILE A 261 -5.51 19.03 23.75
N LEU A 262 -4.89 17.99 24.30
CA LEU A 262 -3.93 17.15 23.58
C LEU A 262 -4.58 16.44 22.39
N ALA A 263 -5.78 15.87 22.56
CA ALA A 263 -6.54 15.28 21.46
C ALA A 263 -6.89 16.33 20.38
N ALA A 264 -7.31 17.53 20.77
CA ALA A 264 -7.59 18.61 19.81
C ALA A 264 -6.33 19.06 19.05
N CYS A 265 -5.19 19.16 19.74
CA CYS A 265 -3.90 19.45 19.12
C CYS A 265 -3.50 18.35 18.13
N PHE A 266 -3.70 17.08 18.51
CA PHE A 266 -3.42 15.92 17.66
C PHE A 266 -4.26 15.93 16.37
N ALA A 267 -5.54 16.28 16.45
CA ALA A 267 -6.39 16.49 15.28
C ALA A 267 -5.91 17.65 14.40
N GLY A 268 -5.47 18.76 15.02
CA GLY A 268 -4.92 19.92 14.31
C GLY A 268 -3.65 19.58 13.52
N ILE A 269 -2.73 18.81 14.12
CA ILE A 269 -1.53 18.31 13.45
C ILE A 269 -1.91 17.43 12.25
N GLY A 270 -2.89 16.53 12.42
CA GLY A 270 -3.40 15.71 11.33
C GLY A 270 -3.93 16.52 10.15
N PHE A 271 -4.66 17.61 10.42
CA PHE A 271 -5.18 18.51 9.40
C PHE A 271 -4.07 19.28 8.68
N LEU A 272 -3.07 19.79 9.42
CA LEU A 272 -1.91 20.45 8.83
C LEU A 272 -1.11 19.50 7.94
N PHE A 273 -0.88 18.27 8.40
CA PHE A 273 -0.18 17.25 7.64
C PHE A 273 -0.93 16.90 6.34
N MET A 274 -2.25 16.74 6.40
CA MET A 274 -3.10 16.52 5.23
C MET A 274 -2.99 17.66 4.19
N ILE A 275 -3.11 18.92 4.63
CA ILE A 275 -2.98 20.09 3.73
C ILE A 275 -1.59 20.13 3.10
N MET A 276 -0.55 19.95 3.90
CA MET A 276 0.84 20.00 3.45
C MET A 276 1.12 18.92 2.40
N SER A 277 0.79 17.66 2.67
CA SER A 277 0.99 16.56 1.73
C SER A 277 0.20 16.73 0.43
N LEU A 278 -1.08 17.14 0.51
CA LEU A 278 -1.88 17.41 -0.69
C LEU A 278 -1.32 18.57 -1.51
N SER A 279 -0.85 19.63 -0.85
CA SER A 279 -0.28 20.80 -1.54
C SER A 279 0.98 20.40 -2.32
N PHE A 280 1.87 19.59 -1.72
CA PHE A 280 3.06 19.09 -2.42
C PHE A 280 2.72 18.22 -3.63
N ILE A 281 1.74 17.32 -3.51
CA ILE A 281 1.30 16.46 -4.62
C ILE A 281 0.71 17.31 -5.75
N ILE A 282 -0.13 18.30 -5.43
CA ILE A 282 -0.74 19.21 -6.42
C ILE A 282 0.33 20.07 -7.12
N ILE A 283 1.33 20.55 -6.38
CA ILE A 283 2.45 21.32 -6.94
C ILE A 283 3.26 20.44 -7.91
N ASP A 284 3.54 19.19 -7.56
CA ASP A 284 4.25 18.26 -8.45
C ASP A 284 3.45 17.96 -9.74
N TRP A 285 2.12 17.85 -9.65
CA TRP A 285 1.26 17.68 -10.82
C TRP A 285 1.21 18.92 -11.72
N THR A 286 1.15 20.12 -11.13
CA THR A 286 1.04 21.38 -11.87
C THR A 286 2.40 21.84 -12.44
N SER A 287 3.51 21.52 -11.78
CA SER A 287 4.88 21.82 -12.27
C SER A 287 5.35 20.92 -13.41
N GLY A 288 4.59 19.89 -13.79
CA GLY A 288 4.83 19.10 -15.01
C GLY A 288 5.95 18.07 -14.91
N SER A 289 6.53 17.84 -13.73
CA SER A 289 7.53 16.78 -13.49
C SER A 289 6.99 15.36 -13.75
N SER A 290 5.66 15.18 -13.73
CA SER A 290 4.98 13.89 -13.93
C SER A 290 4.99 13.36 -15.36
N LYS A 291 5.51 14.11 -16.35
CA LYS A 291 5.69 13.59 -17.73
C LYS A 291 6.98 12.78 -17.93
N ALA A 292 7.87 12.70 -16.94
CA ALA A 292 9.17 12.03 -17.09
C ALA A 292 9.20 10.55 -16.66
N SER A 293 8.16 10.00 -16.00
CA SER A 293 8.17 8.59 -15.53
C SER A 293 7.03 7.72 -16.07
N SER A 294 6.32 8.15 -17.12
CA SER A 294 5.30 7.35 -17.81
C SER A 294 5.70 7.23 -19.28
N GLY A 295 6.80 6.51 -19.51
CA GLY A 295 7.07 5.91 -20.81
C GLY A 295 6.44 4.53 -20.80
N HIS A 296 5.45 4.32 -21.68
CA HIS A 296 5.15 2.99 -22.18
C HIS A 296 6.35 2.43 -22.94
#